data_AF-A0A2E0GWV4-F1
#
_entry.id   AF-A0A2E0GWV4-F1
#
_cell.length_a   1.000
_cell.length_b   1.000
_cell.length_c   1.000
_cell.angle_alpha   90.00
_cell.angle_beta   90.00
_cell.angle_gamma   90.00
#
_symmetry.space_group_name_H-M   'P 1'
#
loop_
_entity.id
_entity.type
_entity.pdbx_description
1 polymer ?
#
loop_
_entity_poly.entity_id
_entity_poly.type
_entity_poly.pdbx_seq_one_letter_code
_entity_poly.pdbx_strand_id
1 'polypeptide(L)'
;MIEKIFTRKEMKTLKDNIINHEQAEEYGERWEAVFSGLDSLRISHVAASDNQTAPFMEEARRLVIAYTGKDQQLTKKLKTLYQSHQGAELLRHQGFNISDELYRYYEQAWKAHIAETGFFAAFK
;
A
#
# COMPACT_ATOMS: atom_id res chain seq x y z
N MET A 1 -14.49 10.17 1.65
CA MET A 1 -13.93 9.81 0.32
C MET A 1 -13.81 8.29 0.16
N ILE A 2 -13.17 7.58 1.10
CA ILE A 2 -13.19 6.11 1.18
C ILE A 2 -14.61 5.51 1.32
N GLU A 3 -15.49 6.18 2.08
CA GLU A 3 -16.89 5.77 2.31
C GLU A 3 -17.78 5.76 1.06
N LYS A 4 -17.33 6.35 -0.06
CA LYS A 4 -18.05 6.30 -1.35
C LYS A 4 -17.73 5.03 -2.16
N ILE A 5 -16.67 4.30 -1.79
CA ILE A 5 -16.13 3.14 -2.54
C ILE A 5 -16.39 1.83 -1.79
N PHE A 6 -16.34 1.88 -0.47
CA PHE A 6 -16.58 0.72 0.40
C PHE A 6 -17.99 0.81 1.00
N THR A 7 -18.69 -0.32 1.01
CA THR A 7 -19.96 -0.46 1.73
C THR A 7 -19.73 -0.37 3.24
N ARG A 8 -20.80 -0.14 4.01
CA ARG A 8 -20.72 -0.12 5.49
C ARG A 8 -20.13 -1.42 6.06
N LYS A 9 -20.45 -2.57 5.46
CA LYS A 9 -19.92 -3.88 5.89
C LYS A 9 -18.42 -3.99 5.64
N GLU A 10 -17.96 -3.56 4.46
CA GLU A 10 -16.55 -3.57 4.10
C GLU A 10 -15.74 -2.59 4.94
N MET A 11 -16.31 -1.42 5.24
CA MET A 11 -15.70 -0.45 6.14
C MET A 11 -15.56 -0.99 7.56
N LYS A 12 -16.57 -1.74 8.02
CA LYS A 12 -16.50 -2.43 9.31
C LYS A 12 -15.38 -3.48 9.29
N THR A 13 -15.27 -4.31 8.25
CA THR A 13 -14.18 -5.28 8.12
C THR A 13 -12.79 -4.63 8.13
N LEU A 14 -12.59 -3.56 7.36
CA LEU A 14 -11.30 -2.83 7.33
C LEU A 14 -10.94 -2.24 8.69
N LYS A 15 -11.93 -1.70 9.41
CA LYS A 15 -11.75 -1.17 10.76
C LYS A 15 -11.45 -2.30 11.73
N ASP A 16 -12.27 -3.34 11.78
CA ASP A 16 -12.13 -4.48 12.70
C ASP A 16 -10.78 -5.19 12.54
N ASN A 17 -10.18 -5.19 11.35
CA ASN A 17 -8.85 -5.76 11.11
C ASN A 17 -7.68 -4.91 11.67
N ILE A 18 -7.89 -3.61 11.92
CA ILE A 18 -6.88 -2.69 12.50
C ILE A 18 -7.13 -2.44 13.99
N ILE A 19 -8.33 -2.73 14.51
CA ILE A 19 -8.76 -2.41 15.88
C ILE A 19 -8.17 -3.40 16.91
N ASN A 20 -6.85 -3.36 17.09
CA ASN A 20 -6.27 -3.30 18.42
C ASN A 20 -5.34 -2.09 18.39
N HIS A 21 -5.53 -1.13 19.29
CA HIS A 21 -4.80 0.16 19.24
C HIS A 21 -3.27 0.00 19.19
N GLU A 22 -2.72 -1.05 19.82
CA GLU A 22 -1.29 -1.39 19.73
C GLU A 22 -0.84 -1.83 18.32
N GLN A 23 -1.73 -2.48 17.56
CA GLN A 23 -1.46 -2.90 16.18
C GLN A 23 -1.62 -1.75 15.18
N ALA A 24 -2.39 -0.72 15.50
CA ALA A 24 -2.59 0.43 14.62
C ALA A 24 -1.35 1.33 14.54
N GLU A 25 -0.67 1.54 15.67
CA GLU A 25 0.60 2.28 15.74
C GLU A 25 1.71 1.51 15.01
N GLU A 26 1.90 0.22 15.32
CA GLU A 26 2.86 -0.65 14.62
C GLU A 26 2.58 -0.70 13.11
N TYR A 27 1.31 -0.78 12.71
CA TYR A 27 0.93 -0.77 11.30
C TYR A 27 1.29 0.55 10.61
N GLY A 28 1.11 1.69 11.30
CA GLY A 28 1.52 3.02 10.83
C GLY A 28 3.03 3.12 10.66
N GLU A 29 3.79 2.70 11.69
CA GLU A 29 5.26 2.70 11.68
C GLU A 29 5.83 1.83 10.55
N ARG A 30 5.22 0.68 10.28
CA ARG A 30 5.65 -0.20 9.18
C ARG A 30 5.40 0.41 7.81
N TRP A 31 4.29 1.12 7.63
CA TRP A 31 4.07 1.91 6.41
C TRP A 31 5.05 3.08 6.28
N GLU A 32 5.34 3.77 7.38
CA GLU A 32 6.34 4.84 7.39
C GLU A 32 7.73 4.33 7.03
N ALA A 33 8.13 3.15 7.53
CA ALA A 33 9.38 2.49 7.16
C ALA A 33 9.43 2.14 5.67
N VAL A 34 8.33 1.65 5.09
CA VAL A 34 8.21 1.40 3.65
C VAL A 34 8.46 2.68 2.85
N PHE A 35 7.75 3.77 3.17
CA PHE A 35 7.87 5.00 2.40
C PHE A 35 9.22 5.70 2.60
N SER A 36 9.77 5.70 3.82
CA SER A 36 11.08 6.27 4.12
C SER A 36 12.21 5.52 3.41
N GLY A 37 12.13 4.18 3.36
CA GLY A 37 13.08 3.34 2.64
C GLY A 37 13.03 3.60 1.12
N LEU A 38 11.83 3.67 0.55
CA LEU A 38 11.66 3.98 -0.87
C LEU A 38 12.12 5.39 -1.22
N ASP A 39 11.88 6.39 -0.35
CA ASP A 39 12.35 7.75 -0.60
C ASP A 39 13.88 7.84 -0.57
N SER A 40 14.52 7.11 0.35
CA SER A 40 15.98 7.00 0.40
C SER A 40 16.57 6.39 -0.87
N LEU A 41 15.95 5.32 -1.39
CA LEU A 41 16.35 4.70 -2.66
C LEU A 41 16.11 5.63 -3.85
N ARG A 42 14.98 6.34 -3.88
CA ARG A 42 14.65 7.31 -4.91
C ARG A 42 15.65 8.47 -4.95
N ILE A 43 15.99 9.05 -3.80
CA ILE A 43 16.99 10.13 -3.66
C ILE A 43 18.38 9.63 -4.10
N SER A 44 18.68 8.36 -3.86
CA SER A 44 19.91 7.70 -4.32
C SER A 44 19.87 7.29 -5.80
N HIS A 45 18.83 7.68 -6.54
CA HIS A 45 18.62 7.35 -7.95
C HIS A 45 18.57 5.85 -8.27
N VAL A 46 18.22 5.01 -7.29
CA VAL A 46 18.00 3.59 -7.52
C VAL A 46 16.73 3.42 -8.35
N ALA A 47 16.80 2.62 -9.41
CA ALA A 47 15.65 2.37 -10.27
C ALA A 47 14.53 1.69 -9.47
N ALA A 48 13.27 2.06 -9.72
CA ALA A 48 12.13 1.47 -9.03
C ALA A 48 11.96 -0.04 -9.26
N SER A 49 12.55 -0.59 -10.33
CA SER A 49 12.57 -2.03 -10.63
C SER A 49 13.79 -2.77 -10.05
N ASP A 50 14.68 -2.06 -9.36
CA ASP A 50 15.87 -2.66 -8.77
C ASP A 50 15.49 -3.59 -7.61
N ASN A 51 16.25 -4.68 -7.46
CA ASN A 51 16.03 -5.68 -6.40
C ASN A 51 16.08 -5.07 -4.99
N GLN A 52 16.76 -3.94 -4.80
CA GLN A 52 16.76 -3.20 -3.53
C GLN A 52 15.39 -2.69 -3.12
N THR A 53 14.46 -2.47 -4.06
CA THR A 53 13.11 -2.02 -3.76
C THR A 53 12.16 -3.17 -3.37
N ALA A 54 12.52 -4.42 -3.73
CA ALA A 54 11.67 -5.59 -3.53
C ALA A 54 11.26 -5.86 -2.06
N PRO A 55 12.15 -5.72 -1.05
CA PRO A 55 11.76 -5.92 0.35
C PRO A 55 10.66 -4.94 0.81
N PHE A 56 10.73 -3.69 0.37
CA PHE A 56 9.73 -2.67 0.68
C PHE A 56 8.39 -2.98 0.01
N MET A 57 8.43 -3.52 -1.22
CA MET A 57 7.22 -3.92 -1.95
C MET A 57 6.54 -5.14 -1.33
N GLU A 58 7.32 -6.13 -0.88
CA GLU A 58 6.79 -7.29 -0.16
C GLU A 58 6.18 -6.89 1.19
N GLU A 59 6.79 -5.96 1.90
CA GLU A 59 6.25 -5.44 3.16
C GLU A 59 4.95 -4.64 2.93
N ALA A 60 4.94 -3.74 1.95
CA ALA A 60 3.72 -3.01 1.54
C ALA A 60 2.58 -3.99 1.20
N ARG A 61 2.89 -5.07 0.47
CA ARG A 61 1.91 -6.12 0.14
C ARG A 61 1.38 -6.83 1.39
N ARG A 62 2.24 -7.18 2.36
CA ARG A 62 1.80 -7.79 3.62
C ARG A 62 0.87 -6.87 4.40
N LEU A 63 1.17 -5.57 4.45
CA LEU A 63 0.34 -4.57 5.13
C LEU A 63 -1.03 -4.44 4.45
N VAL A 64 -1.09 -4.39 3.11
CA VAL A 64 -2.37 -4.39 2.38
C VAL A 64 -3.18 -5.67 2.65
N ILE A 65 -2.53 -6.83 2.70
CA ILE A 65 -3.19 -8.11 3.00
C ILE A 65 -3.73 -8.14 4.43
N ALA A 66 -2.96 -7.64 5.40
CA ALA A 66 -3.39 -7.55 6.80
C ALA A 66 -4.61 -6.63 6.92
N TYR A 67 -4.56 -5.46 6.28
CA TYR A 67 -5.65 -4.50 6.31
C TYR A 67 -6.95 -5.04 5.71
N THR A 68 -6.84 -5.78 4.61
CA THR A 68 -7.99 -6.36 3.91
C THR A 68 -8.48 -7.67 4.50
N GLY A 69 -7.77 -8.24 5.49
CA GLY A 69 -8.08 -9.56 6.01
C GLY A 69 -7.97 -10.65 4.94
N LYS A 70 -7.05 -10.49 3.97
CA LYS A 70 -6.89 -11.36 2.78
C LYS A 70 -8.09 -11.34 1.81
N ASP A 71 -9.06 -10.44 1.97
CA ASP A 71 -10.17 -10.31 1.04
C ASP A 71 -9.67 -9.72 -0.30
N GLN A 72 -9.77 -10.55 -1.35
CA GLN A 72 -9.31 -10.18 -2.69
C GLN A 72 -10.15 -9.07 -3.33
N GLN A 73 -11.45 -8.96 -3.01
CA GLN A 73 -12.28 -7.88 -3.51
C GLN A 73 -11.92 -6.56 -2.82
N LEU A 74 -11.69 -6.56 -1.52
CA LEU A 74 -11.22 -5.39 -0.79
C LEU A 74 -9.84 -4.93 -1.29
N THR A 75 -8.93 -5.88 -1.52
CA THR A 75 -7.60 -5.58 -2.08
C THR A 75 -7.71 -4.92 -3.45
N LYS A 76 -8.58 -5.42 -4.35
CA LYS A 76 -8.82 -4.81 -5.67
C LYS A 76 -9.44 -3.42 -5.57
N LYS A 77 -10.38 -3.21 -4.65
CA LYS A 77 -11.00 -1.90 -4.40
C LYS A 77 -9.99 -0.89 -3.85
N LEU A 78 -9.15 -1.28 -2.89
CA LEU A 78 -8.07 -0.43 -2.39
C LEU A 78 -7.08 -0.08 -3.50
N LYS A 79 -6.65 -1.07 -4.29
CA LYS A 79 -5.78 -0.81 -5.45
C LYS A 79 -6.41 0.22 -6.40
N THR A 80 -7.68 0.05 -6.75
CA THR A 80 -8.39 0.99 -7.65
C THR A 80 -8.49 2.39 -7.04
N LEU A 81 -8.74 2.48 -5.74
CA LEU A 81 -8.80 3.75 -5.02
C LEU A 81 -7.45 4.47 -5.07
N TYR A 82 -6.36 3.79 -4.75
CA TYR A 82 -5.03 4.39 -4.74
C TYR A 82 -4.52 4.68 -6.16
N GLN A 83 -4.84 3.85 -7.16
CA GLN A 83 -4.53 4.09 -8.57
C GLN A 83 -5.34 5.24 -9.20
N SER A 84 -6.38 5.73 -8.54
CA SER A 84 -7.04 6.96 -8.97
C SER A 84 -6.10 8.17 -8.78
N HIS A 85 -6.35 9.29 -9.47
CA HIS A 85 -5.44 10.46 -9.50
C HIS A 85 -5.16 11.12 -8.14
N GLN A 86 -5.68 10.57 -7.03
CA GLN A 86 -5.61 11.12 -5.68
C GLN A 86 -4.90 10.17 -4.70
N GLY A 87 -4.21 9.12 -5.15
CA GLY A 87 -3.53 8.16 -4.27
C GLY A 87 -2.57 8.81 -3.26
N ALA A 88 -1.72 9.72 -3.72
CA ALA A 88 -0.81 10.48 -2.85
C ALA A 88 -1.56 11.39 -1.86
N GLU A 89 -2.62 12.05 -2.31
CA GLU A 89 -3.47 12.91 -1.49
C GLU A 89 -4.18 12.12 -0.38
N LEU A 90 -4.68 10.92 -0.70
CA LEU A 90 -5.34 10.03 0.26
C LEU A 90 -4.39 9.53 1.35
N LEU A 91 -3.16 9.20 0.99
CA LEU A 91 -2.13 8.81 1.96
C LEU A 91 -1.74 9.99 2.86
N ARG A 92 -1.61 11.20 2.30
CA ARG A 92 -1.40 12.42 3.10
C ARG A 92 -2.53 12.68 4.08
N HIS A 93 -3.78 12.49 3.66
CA HIS A 93 -4.94 12.59 4.56
C HIS A 93 -4.95 11.56 5.69
N GLN A 94 -4.23 10.44 5.53
CA GLN A 94 -4.04 9.43 6.57
C GLN A 94 -2.84 9.72 7.47
N GLY A 95 -2.14 10.83 7.27
CA GLY A 95 -0.99 11.26 8.07
C GLY A 95 0.37 10.87 7.49
N PHE A 96 0.42 10.19 6.34
CA PHE A 96 1.69 9.82 5.73
C PHE A 96 2.35 11.01 5.03
N ASN A 97 3.63 11.23 5.30
CA ASN A 97 4.43 12.24 4.63
C ASN A 97 4.92 11.74 3.26
N ILE A 98 4.03 11.76 2.26
CA ILE A 98 4.32 11.28 0.90
C ILE A 98 4.18 12.39 -0.15
N SER A 99 5.23 12.62 -0.93
CA SER A 99 5.20 13.50 -2.10
C SER A 99 4.62 12.78 -3.31
N ASP A 100 4.16 13.54 -4.31
CA ASP A 100 3.66 12.94 -5.55
C ASP A 100 4.77 12.20 -6.32
N GLU A 101 6.03 12.63 -6.19
CA GLU A 101 7.19 11.94 -6.77
C GLU A 101 7.45 10.59 -6.10
N LEU A 102 7.42 10.56 -4.77
CA LEU A 102 7.57 9.33 -4.00
C LEU A 102 6.43 8.37 -4.29
N TYR A 103 5.20 8.88 -4.43
CA TYR A 103 4.05 8.06 -4.80
C TYR A 103 4.21 7.42 -6.18
N ARG A 104 4.64 8.19 -7.20
CA ARG A 104 4.92 7.63 -8.53
C ARG A 104 6.04 6.58 -8.49
N TYR A 105 7.08 6.82 -7.70
CA TYR A 105 8.17 5.87 -7.50
C TYR A 105 7.68 4.56 -6.86
N TYR A 106 6.83 4.66 -5.82
CA TYR A 106 6.14 3.53 -5.22
C TYR A 106 5.29 2.76 -6.23
N GLU A 107 4.50 3.43 -7.07
CA GLU A 107 3.68 2.76 -8.09
C GLU A 107 4.52 2.01 -9.12
N GLN A 108 5.66 2.58 -9.53
CA GLN A 108 6.60 1.92 -10.44
C GLN A 108 7.22 0.68 -9.81
N ALA A 109 7.64 0.76 -8.54
CA ALA A 109 8.20 -0.36 -7.81
C ALA A 109 7.15 -1.46 -7.58
N TRP A 110 5.92 -1.08 -7.25
CA TRP A 110 4.81 -2.01 -7.10
C TRP A 110 4.54 -2.75 -8.41
N LYS A 111 4.57 -2.04 -9.54
CA LYS A 111 4.40 -2.65 -10.86
C LYS A 111 5.54 -3.63 -11.17
N ALA A 112 6.78 -3.26 -10.91
CA ALA A 112 7.94 -4.11 -11.20
C ALA A 112 7.98 -5.38 -10.34
N HIS A 113 7.68 -5.27 -9.04
CA HIS A 113 7.89 -6.39 -8.11
C HIS A 113 6.62 -7.18 -7.81
N ILE A 114 5.45 -6.53 -7.77
CA ILE A 114 4.19 -7.17 -7.37
C ILE A 114 3.28 -7.46 -8.56
N ALA A 115 3.32 -6.65 -9.63
CA ALA A 115 2.48 -6.90 -10.81
C ALA A 115 3.03 -7.99 -11.74
N GLU A 116 4.31 -8.35 -11.66
CA GLU A 116 4.90 -9.47 -12.42
C GLU A 116 5.06 -10.76 -11.59
N THR A 117 5.21 -10.70 -10.26
CA THR A 117 5.14 -11.90 -9.41
C THR A 117 3.71 -12.09 -8.92
N GLY A 118 2.96 -12.85 -9.72
CA GLY A 118 1.53 -13.03 -9.53
C GLY A 118 1.16 -13.54 -8.13
N PHE A 119 0.59 -12.65 -7.31
CA PHE A 119 -0.45 -13.03 -6.36
C PHE A 119 -1.70 -13.56 -7.08
N PHE A 120 -1.88 -13.18 -8.36
CA PHE A 120 -2.94 -13.68 -9.24
C PHE A 120 -2.50 -14.81 -10.19
N ALA A 121 -1.20 -15.14 -10.27
CA ALA A 121 -0.73 -16.27 -11.08
C ALA A 121 -0.89 -17.62 -10.35
N ALA A 122 -1.06 -17.62 -9.02
CA ALA A 122 -1.23 -18.81 -8.20
C ALA A 122 -2.69 -19.33 -8.11
N PHE A 123 -3.63 -18.75 -8.86
CA PHE A 123 -5.04 -19.16 -8.87
C PHE A 123 -5.55 -19.36 -10.31
N LYS A 124 -5.00 -20.39 -10.99
CA LYS A 124 -5.68 -21.06 -12.11
C LYS A 124 -6.53 -22.20 -11.59
#